data_AF-A0A374WDP0-F1
#
_entry.id   AF-A0A374WDP0-F1
#
_cell.length_a   1.000
_cell.length_b   1.000
_cell.length_c   1.000
_cell.angle_alpha   90.00
_cell.angle_beta   90.00
_cell.angle_gamma   90.00
#
_symmetry.space_group_name_H-M   'P 1'
#
loop_
_entity.id
_entity.type
_entity.pdbx_description
1 polymer ?
#
loop_
_entity_poly.entity_id
_entity_poly.type
_entity_poly.pdbx_seq_one_letter_code
_entity_poly.pdbx_strand_id
1 'polypeptide(L)' 'MNTELQQKTGLNCPVCGAFIPATITQLITVSSLSCSHCGLRLDIDREASRKAIDALTKVRKAQDIVQKSSKFNY' A
#
# COMPACT_ATOMS: atom_id res chain seq x y z
N MET A 1 5.80 11.41 20.06
CA MET A 1 4.79 10.61 19.33
C MET A 1 5.19 10.64 17.87
N ASN A 2 5.83 9.59 17.38
CA ASN A 2 6.37 9.54 16.02
C ASN A 2 5.19 9.21 15.13
N THR A 3 4.49 10.23 14.64
CA THR A 3 3.48 10.07 13.61
C THR A 3 4.23 9.77 12.33
N GLU A 4 4.74 8.53 12.23
CA GLU A 4 5.19 7.95 10.98
C GLU A 4 4.09 8.28 9.98
N LEU A 5 4.47 8.94 8.88
CA LEU A 5 3.67 8.93 7.67
C LEU A 5 3.47 7.44 7.31
N GLN A 6 2.53 6.77 7.94
CA GLN A 6 1.66 5.81 7.31
C GLN A 6 1.00 6.65 6.22
N GLN A 7 1.73 6.89 5.12
CA GLN A 7 1.22 7.53 3.92
C GLN A 7 -0.10 6.83 3.71
N LYS A 8 -1.22 7.56 3.84
CA LYS A 8 -2.55 7.01 3.59
C LYS A 8 -2.58 6.69 2.10
N THR A 9 -2.01 5.55 1.75
CA THR A 9 -1.98 5.01 0.42
C THR A 9 -3.36 4.42 0.17
N GLY A 10 -3.78 4.51 -1.07
CA GLY A 10 -5.14 4.17 -1.44
C GLY A 10 -5.46 4.71 -2.81
N LEU A 11 -6.66 4.40 -3.27
CA LEU A 11 -7.11 4.70 -4.62
C LEU A 11 -8.55 5.19 -4.53
N ASN A 12 -8.93 6.15 -5.36
CA ASN A 12 -10.34 6.49 -5.47
C ASN A 12 -11.07 5.42 -6.28
N CYS A 13 -12.23 5.01 -5.80
CA CYS A 13 -13.08 4.07 -6.51
C CYS A 13 -13.56 4.71 -7.83
N PRO A 14 -13.34 4.07 -8.99
CA PRO A 14 -13.75 4.64 -10.29
C PRO A 14 -15.27 4.68 -10.49
N VAL A 15 -16.05 3.97 -9.65
CA VAL A 15 -17.51 3.90 -9.77
C VAL A 15 -18.22 4.90 -8.86
N CYS A 16 -17.81 4.99 -7.59
CA CYS A 16 -18.51 5.82 -6.60
C CYS A 16 -17.68 7.01 -6.08
N GLY A 17 -16.42 7.14 -6.48
CA GLY A 17 -15.52 8.20 -6.04
C GLY A 17 -15.01 8.07 -4.60
N ALA A 18 -15.49 7.09 -3.83
CA ALA A 18 -15.03 6.88 -2.45
C ALA A 18 -13.57 6.46 -2.40
N PHE A 19 -12.83 6.94 -1.39
CA PHE A 19 -11.44 6.57 -1.17
C PHE A 19 -11.35 5.13 -0.63
N ILE A 20 -10.62 4.28 -1.32
CA ILE A 20 -10.30 2.91 -0.92
C ILE A 20 -8.94 2.94 -0.20
N PRO A 21 -8.91 2.92 1.15
CA PRO A 21 -7.64 2.88 1.88
C PRO A 21 -6.94 1.54 1.63
N ALA A 22 -5.66 1.59 1.27
CA ALA A 22 -4.83 0.41 1.04
C ALA A 22 -3.39 0.66 1.47
N THR A 23 -2.83 -0.20 2.31
CA THR A 23 -1.41 -0.08 2.69
C THR A 23 -0.48 -0.50 1.55
N ILE A 24 0.78 -0.05 1.58
CA ILE A 24 1.82 -0.53 0.65
C ILE A 24 1.90 -2.06 0.66
N THR A 25 1.82 -2.67 1.85
CA THR A 25 1.82 -4.13 1.99
C THR A 25 0.62 -4.76 1.28
N GLN A 26 -0.58 -4.24 1.45
CA GLN A 26 -1.74 -4.75 0.72
C GLN A 26 -1.53 -4.64 -0.79
N LEU A 27 -1.09 -3.47 -1.29
CA LEU A 27 -0.88 -3.27 -2.72
C LEU A 27 0.09 -4.29 -3.35
N ILE A 28 1.12 -4.72 -2.61
CA ILE A 28 2.09 -5.71 -3.11
C ILE A 28 1.69 -7.17 -2.84
N THR A 29 0.84 -7.47 -1.85
CA THR A 29 0.50 -8.86 -1.46
C THR A 29 -0.86 -9.34 -1.94
N VAL A 30 -1.90 -8.48 -1.94
CA VAL A 30 -3.27 -8.91 -2.31
C VAL A 30 -3.47 -8.83 -3.82
N SER A 31 -4.21 -9.77 -4.39
CA SER A 31 -4.54 -9.76 -5.83
C SER A 31 -5.68 -8.81 -6.17
N SER A 32 -6.50 -8.41 -5.20
CA SER A 32 -7.65 -7.54 -5.45
C SER A 32 -7.99 -6.66 -4.25
N LEU A 33 -8.52 -5.46 -4.51
CA LEU A 33 -9.07 -4.55 -3.52
C LEU A 33 -10.59 -4.47 -3.67
N SER A 34 -11.32 -4.41 -2.57
CA SER A 34 -12.76 -4.18 -2.57
C SER A 34 -13.08 -2.78 -2.05
N CYS A 35 -14.02 -2.11 -2.73
CA CYS A 35 -14.58 -0.86 -2.25
C CYS A 35 -15.64 -1.13 -1.20
N SER A 36 -15.46 -0.63 0.02
CA SER A 36 -16.43 -0.80 1.11
C SER A 36 -17.74 -0.02 0.90
N HIS A 37 -17.78 0.95 -0.03
CA HIS A 37 -18.96 1.77 -0.28
C HIS A 37 -19.90 1.17 -1.32
N CYS A 38 -19.39 0.77 -2.49
CA CYS A 38 -20.22 0.25 -3.59
C CYS A 38 -20.00 -1.24 -3.87
N GLY A 39 -19.10 -1.91 -3.15
CA GLY A 39 -18.81 -3.33 -3.32
C GLY A 39 -17.96 -3.67 -4.56
N LEU A 40 -17.50 -2.67 -5.33
CA LEU A 40 -16.66 -2.91 -6.50
C LEU A 40 -15.38 -3.66 -6.10
N ARG A 41 -15.11 -4.77 -6.78
CA ARG A 41 -13.84 -5.49 -6.68
C ARG A 41 -12.93 -5.08 -7.83
N LEU A 42 -11.77 -4.53 -7.48
CA LEU A 42 -10.70 -4.13 -8.38
C LEU A 42 -9.62 -5.21 -8.33
N ASP A 43 -9.35 -5.86 -9.45
CA ASP A 43 -8.22 -6.79 -9.56
C ASP A 43 -6.93 -6.01 -9.88
N ILE A 44 -5.83 -6.40 -9.25
CA ILE A 44 -4.53 -5.78 -9.45
C ILE A 44 -3.81 -6.58 -10.52
N ASP A 45 -3.72 -6.00 -11.72
CA ASP A 45 -2.90 -6.56 -12.79
C ASP A 45 -1.43 -6.52 -12.39
N ARG A 46 -0.93 -7.67 -11.89
CA ARG A 46 0.45 -7.86 -11.43
C ARG A 46 1.47 -7.66 -12.55
N GLU A 47 1.11 -8.03 -13.77
CA GLU A 47 2.03 -7.99 -14.90
C GLU A 47 2.22 -6.56 -15.38
N ALA A 48 1.12 -5.86 -15.64
CA ALA A 48 1.13 -4.46 -16.01
C ALA A 48 1.72 -3.57 -14.90
N SER A 49 1.45 -3.91 -13.64
CA SER A 49 1.89 -3.15 -12.48
C SER A 49 3.27 -3.56 -11.95
N ARG A 50 3.98 -4.49 -12.59
CA ARG A 50 5.25 -5.05 -12.09
C ARG A 50 6.26 -4.00 -11.66
N LYS A 51 6.48 -2.97 -12.49
CA LYS A 51 7.41 -1.88 -12.19
C LYS A 51 7.01 -1.10 -10.92
N ALA A 52 5.72 -0.85 -10.74
CA ALA A 52 5.19 -0.16 -9.57
C ALA A 52 5.31 -1.04 -8.30
N ILE A 53 4.98 -2.32 -8.41
CA ILE A 53 5.11 -3.30 -7.31
C ILE A 53 6.57 -3.44 -6.86
N ASP A 54 7.51 -3.47 -7.80
CA ASP A 54 8.95 -3.52 -7.48
C ASP A 54 9.42 -2.27 -6.73
N ALA A 55 8.97 -1.09 -7.17
CA ALA A 55 9.27 0.16 -6.47
C ALA A 55 8.69 0.17 -5.05
N LEU A 56 7.43 -0.23 -4.89
CA LEU A 56 6.77 -0.34 -3.59
C LEU A 56 7.47 -1.36 -2.66
N THR A 57 7.94 -2.47 -3.21
CA THR A 57 8.69 -3.49 -2.47
C THR A 57 10.02 -2.94 -1.95
N LYS A 58 10.73 -2.14 -2.75
CA LYS A 58 11.97 -1.47 -2.33
C LYS A 58 11.70 -0.47 -1.20
N VAL A 59 10.65 0.34 -1.31
CA VAL A 59 10.23 1.28 -0.26
C VAL A 59 9.92 0.55 1.04
N ARG A 60 9.14 -0.54 0.99
CA ARG A 60 8.82 -1.34 2.19
C ARG A 60 10.08 -1.89 2.86
N LYS A 61 11.01 -2.44 2.08
CA LYS A 61 12.30 -2.94 2.61
C LYS A 61 13.11 -1.84 3.27
N ALA A 62 13.18 -0.66 2.66
CA ALA A 62 13.87 0.49 3.24
C ALA A 62 13.23 0.92 4.58
N GLN A 63 11.89 0.95 4.64
CA GLN A 63 11.17 1.22 5.88
C GLN A 63 11.48 0.17 6.97
N ASP A 64 11.49 -1.13 6.63
CA ASP A 64 11.85 -2.19 7.57
C ASP A 64 13.29 -2.06 8.11
N ILE A 65 14.24 -1.68 7.26
CA ILE A 65 15.64 -1.46 7.68
C ILE A 65 15.71 -0.28 8.64
N VAL A 66 15.10 0.86 8.29
CA VAL A 66 15.09 2.04 9.14
C VAL A 66 14.43 1.74 10.49
N GLN A 67 13.29 1.05 10.49
CA GLN A 67 12.56 0.72 11.72
C GLN A 67 13.31 -0.29 12.61
N LYS A 68 14.05 -1.23 12.02
CA LYS A 68 14.92 -2.14 12.78
C LYS A 68 16.10 -1.39 13.37
N SER A 69 16.82 -0.61 12.56
CA SER A 69 18.00 0.14 13.00
C SER A 69 17.69 1.22 14.04
N SER A 70 16.53 1.87 13.96
CA SER A 70 16.12 2.90 14.93
C SER A 70 15.76 2.33 16.32
N LYS A 71 15.49 1.02 16.42
CA LYS A 71 15.33 0.34 17.72
C LYS A 71 16.64 0.02 18.45
N PHE A 72 17.80 0.33 17.86
CA PHE A 72 19.12 0.07 18.45
C PHE A 72 19.78 1.31 19.10
N ASN A 73 19.07 2.43 19.26
CA ASN A 73 19.58 3.53 20.08
C ASN A 73 19.32 3.23 21.57
N TYR A 74 20.40 2.87 22.26
CA TYR A 74 20.55 2.66 23.71
C TYR A 74 20.19 3.90 24.52
#